data_AF-A0A3L6PMM5-F1
#
_entry.id   AF-A0A3L6PMM5-F1
#
_cell.length_a   1.000
_cell.length_b   1.000
_cell.length_c   1.000
_cell.angle_alpha   90.00
_cell.angle_beta   90.00
_cell.angle_gamma   90.00
#
_symmetry.space_group_name_H-M   'P 1'
#
loop_
_entity.id
_entity.type
_entity.pdbx_description
1 polymer ?
#
loop_
_entity_poly.entity_id
_entity_poly.type
_entity_poly.pdbx_seq_one_letter_code
_entity_poly.pdbx_strand_id
1 'polypeptide(L)'
;MECRTKLGPLLRANAALRVLPPGSHRGIHFPPGPVSSDDEEQYRPPASRRWFHAAYARLLRHAGSLNGVDHAGGLPRHAATGSVVACPHAAARAAHFDALAGEFVAAAAAASRGHPPPKMKGTSLSSLTRVCDVLGVSAQRRKSVRLTVCPQVTQHHVWRGALEAVLGDLQADLASLDGPSPATQMAEQIASACTRFLSGTADAATSSTPSWMRPTPFKKPAEPPPSAKKWKEVLDMFTDLARSLETDDRLAGHAQKVEAMKEGLYQIRDVVIERDIAFKEARRQDCLVQRKLSKSLGHSSRCLYTLLLFYLYGTVRDIEVHVGKCVSGKGGRDVAVHATKFITGGDELAVRGSIKQLSRALGVFRFVWDAANTEFDAANDNGKDVVVKKKNEVSKGVLELQGHLWGFGVEGKAVTYRGDVFHVHQIQLP
;
A
#
# COMPACT_ATOMS: atom_id res chain seq x y z
N MET A 1 25.49 80.65 2.87
CA MET A 1 25.41 80.34 4.30
C MET A 1 26.09 79.01 4.53
N GLU A 2 27.33 79.09 5.04
CA GLU A 2 28.00 78.20 5.98
C GLU A 2 27.19 77.01 6.55
N CYS A 3 27.74 75.85 6.90
CA CYS A 3 29.02 75.17 6.70
C CYS A 3 28.94 73.83 7.47
N ARG A 4 29.79 72.87 7.06
CA ARG A 4 30.36 71.73 7.84
C ARG A 4 29.52 70.43 7.97
N THR A 5 29.85 69.34 7.26
CA THR A 5 30.99 68.34 7.40
C THR A 5 30.89 67.47 8.65
N LYS A 6 31.20 66.17 8.70
CA LYS A 6 31.58 65.08 7.78
C LYS A 6 31.82 63.82 8.66
N LEU A 7 31.84 62.64 8.01
CA LEU A 7 32.56 61.38 8.33
C LEU A 7 31.99 60.40 9.40
N GLY A 8 31.87 59.11 8.97
CA GLY A 8 31.87 57.90 9.82
C GLY A 8 33.29 57.53 10.30
N PRO A 9 33.71 56.25 10.49
CA PRO A 9 33.02 54.94 10.34
C PRO A 9 33.41 53.86 11.43
N LEU A 10 33.07 52.58 11.17
CA LEU A 10 33.72 51.30 11.60
C LEU A 10 33.50 50.66 13.01
N LEU A 11 33.08 49.38 12.94
CA LEU A 11 33.51 48.18 13.70
C LEU A 11 33.88 48.30 15.20
N ARG A 12 33.22 47.51 16.06
CA ARG A 12 33.87 46.39 16.80
C ARG A 12 32.91 45.57 17.66
N ALA A 13 33.16 44.27 17.60
CA ALA A 13 32.71 43.26 18.56
C ALA A 13 33.23 43.58 19.97
N ASN A 14 32.49 43.16 20.99
CA ASN A 14 33.06 42.81 22.29
C ASN A 14 32.31 41.64 22.91
N ALA A 15 33.00 40.51 22.92
CA ALA A 15 32.78 39.42 23.84
C ALA A 15 33.11 39.91 25.25
N ALA A 16 32.22 39.67 26.20
CA ALA A 16 32.52 39.80 27.63
C ALA A 16 32.44 38.41 28.25
N LEU A 17 33.63 37.84 28.46
CA LEU A 17 33.90 36.76 29.40
C LEU A 17 33.41 37.18 30.79
N ARG A 18 32.55 36.38 31.41
CA ARG A 18 32.40 36.37 32.87
C ARG A 18 32.83 35.01 33.42
N VAL A 19 33.78 35.13 34.34
CA VAL A 19 34.46 34.10 35.12
C VAL A 19 33.46 33.38 36.04
N LEU A 20 33.58 32.05 36.11
CA LEU A 20 32.86 31.15 37.00
C LEU A 20 33.37 31.25 38.46
N PRO A 21 32.51 31.03 39.47
CA PRO A 21 32.89 30.37 40.71
C PRO A 21 32.46 28.88 40.71
N PRO A 22 33.13 28.01 41.48
CA PRO A 22 33.08 26.57 41.28
C PRO A 22 32.02 25.86 42.14
N GLY A 23 31.51 24.74 41.62
CA GLY A 23 30.95 23.67 42.44
C GLY A 23 29.45 23.49 42.36
N SER A 24 28.97 22.71 41.39
CA SER A 24 27.88 21.74 41.63
C SER A 24 27.76 20.79 40.44
N HIS A 25 27.85 19.49 40.73
CA HIS A 25 27.64 18.41 39.77
C HIS A 25 26.25 18.53 39.14
N ARG A 26 26.18 18.75 37.82
CA ARG A 26 24.96 18.51 37.05
C ARG A 26 25.30 17.74 35.79
N GLY A 27 24.76 16.52 35.73
CA GLY A 27 24.72 15.72 34.52
C GLY A 27 24.10 16.49 33.37
N ILE A 28 24.54 16.17 32.16
CA ILE A 28 24.07 16.75 30.91
C ILE A 28 22.58 16.43 30.80
N HIS A 29 21.74 17.41 31.14
CA HIS A 29 20.32 17.35 30.90
C HIS A 29 20.12 17.58 29.40
N PHE A 30 19.91 16.50 28.65
CA PHE A 30 19.40 16.65 27.29
C PHE A 30 18.01 17.30 27.42
N PRO A 31 17.77 18.45 26.76
CA PRO A 31 16.41 18.94 26.64
C PRO A 31 15.62 17.85 25.89
N PRO A 32 14.40 17.49 26.32
CA PRO A 32 13.56 16.61 25.54
C PRO A 32 13.41 17.22 24.16
N GLY A 33 13.80 16.45 23.13
CA GLY A 33 13.60 16.84 21.74
C GLY A 33 12.12 17.12 21.49
N PRO A 34 11.79 17.93 20.47
CA PRO A 34 10.41 18.33 20.22
C PRO A 34 9.56 17.07 20.05
N VAL A 35 8.57 16.93 20.93
CA VAL A 35 7.46 15.99 20.75
C VAL A 35 6.86 16.34 19.39
N SER A 36 6.72 15.37 18.49
CA SER A 36 6.09 15.59 17.19
C SER A 36 4.67 16.10 17.41
N SER A 37 4.47 17.39 17.19
CA SER A 37 3.22 18.12 17.37
C SER A 37 2.30 17.94 16.16
N ASP A 38 2.00 16.70 15.79
CA ASP A 38 1.01 16.42 14.74
C ASP A 38 -0.44 16.41 15.29
N ASP A 39 -0.60 16.55 16.61
CA ASP A 39 -1.89 16.65 17.31
C ASP A 39 -2.18 18.07 17.85
N GLU A 40 -1.63 19.13 17.24
CA GLU A 40 -2.24 20.44 17.41
C GLU A 40 -3.56 20.45 16.62
N GLU A 41 -4.64 20.17 17.35
CA GLU A 41 -6.02 20.37 16.95
C GLU A 41 -6.21 21.87 16.67
N GLN A 42 -5.77 22.30 15.48
CA GLN A 42 -5.88 23.69 15.07
C GLN A 42 -7.37 23.99 14.91
N TYR A 43 -7.95 24.58 15.96
CA TYR A 43 -9.36 24.91 16.08
C TYR A 43 -9.78 25.77 14.88
N ARG A 44 -10.27 25.12 13.83
CA ARG A 44 -10.88 25.82 12.71
C ARG A 44 -12.27 26.24 13.13
N PRO A 45 -12.66 27.50 12.91
CA PRO A 45 -14.04 27.91 13.13
C PRO A 45 -14.96 27.02 12.27
N PRO A 46 -16.14 26.64 12.80
CA PRO A 46 -17.08 25.80 12.07
C PRO A 46 -17.41 26.42 10.72
N ALA A 47 -17.51 25.59 9.69
CA ALA A 47 -17.74 26.06 8.34
C ALA A 47 -19.06 26.83 8.25
N SER A 48 -19.07 27.95 7.53
CA SER A 48 -20.27 28.75 7.36
C SER A 48 -21.33 28.01 6.53
N ARG A 49 -22.62 28.32 6.74
CA ARG A 49 -23.71 27.79 5.92
C ARG A 49 -23.50 28.04 4.41
N ARG A 50 -22.96 29.22 4.05
CA ARG A 50 -22.60 29.54 2.66
C ARG A 50 -21.55 28.59 2.08
N TRP A 51 -20.55 28.21 2.88
CA TRP A 51 -19.54 27.24 2.48
C TRP A 51 -20.16 25.86 2.22
N PHE A 52 -21.02 25.37 3.13
CA PHE A 52 -21.70 24.07 2.93
C PHE A 52 -22.50 24.03 1.63
N HIS A 53 -23.30 25.07 1.35
CA HIS A 53 -24.03 25.17 0.07
C HIS A 53 -23.09 25.17 -1.15
N ALA A 54 -22.00 25.94 -1.12
CA ALA A 54 -21.05 26.00 -2.22
C ALA A 54 -20.31 24.67 -2.44
N ALA A 55 -19.86 24.03 -1.35
CA ALA A 55 -19.18 22.74 -1.37
C ALA A 55 -20.11 21.63 -1.87
N TYR A 56 -21.35 21.58 -1.36
CA TYR A 56 -22.36 20.62 -1.81
C TYR A 56 -22.67 20.77 -3.30
N ALA A 57 -22.85 22.00 -3.79
CA ALA A 57 -23.07 22.26 -5.22
C ALA A 57 -21.88 21.82 -6.08
N ARG A 58 -20.63 21.98 -5.61
CA ARG A 58 -19.43 21.47 -6.29
C ARG A 58 -19.40 19.95 -6.30
N LEU A 59 -19.70 19.30 -5.18
CA LEU A 59 -19.75 17.85 -5.08
C LEU A 59 -20.80 17.26 -6.03
N LEU A 60 -22.00 17.83 -6.10
CA LEU A 60 -23.04 17.41 -7.05
C LEU A 60 -22.57 17.52 -8.51
N ARG A 61 -21.90 18.62 -8.88
CA ARG A 61 -21.33 18.78 -10.24
C ARG A 61 -20.29 17.72 -10.55
N HIS A 62 -19.38 17.44 -9.61
CA HIS A 62 -18.36 16.42 -9.78
C HIS A 62 -18.99 15.01 -9.86
N ALA A 63 -19.92 14.69 -8.97
CA ALA A 63 -20.65 13.43 -8.96
C ALA A 63 -21.38 13.17 -10.29
N GLY A 64 -22.11 14.17 -10.81
CA GLY A 64 -22.75 14.07 -12.12
C GLY A 64 -21.75 13.85 -13.26
N SER A 65 -20.59 14.51 -13.22
CA SER A 65 -19.54 14.35 -14.23
C SER A 65 -18.76 13.03 -14.16
N LEU A 66 -18.85 12.33 -13.03
CA LEU A 66 -18.21 11.05 -12.73
C LEU A 66 -19.26 9.93 -12.61
N ASN A 67 -20.47 10.14 -13.14
CA ASN A 67 -21.53 9.16 -13.05
C ASN A 67 -21.13 7.87 -13.79
N GLY A 68 -21.33 6.72 -13.15
CA GLY A 68 -20.89 5.42 -13.67
C GLY A 68 -19.37 5.18 -13.66
N VAL A 69 -18.59 6.07 -13.03
CA VAL A 69 -17.15 5.92 -12.84
C VAL A 69 -16.86 5.51 -11.39
N ASP A 70 -16.21 4.37 -11.22
CA ASP A 70 -15.62 3.89 -9.98
C ASP A 70 -14.15 4.33 -9.92
N HIS A 71 -13.83 5.30 -9.08
CA HIS A 71 -12.47 5.85 -8.94
C HIS A 71 -11.67 5.15 -7.85
N ALA A 72 -11.78 3.84 -7.82
CA ALA A 72 -11.53 3.05 -6.65
C ALA A 72 -10.32 2.12 -6.85
N GLY A 73 -9.17 2.49 -6.28
CA GLY A 73 -7.93 1.73 -6.38
C GLY A 73 -7.00 2.22 -7.49
N GLY A 74 -6.76 3.53 -7.53
CA GLY A 74 -5.88 4.18 -8.49
C GLY A 74 -6.63 4.77 -9.69
N LEU A 75 -6.58 4.09 -10.83
CA LEU A 75 -7.14 4.61 -12.08
C LEU A 75 -8.68 4.58 -12.07
N PRO A 76 -9.35 5.65 -12.55
CA PRO A 76 -10.79 5.65 -12.70
C PRO A 76 -11.24 4.56 -13.67
N ARG A 77 -12.30 3.84 -13.31
CA ARG A 77 -12.83 2.72 -14.07
C ARG A 77 -14.32 2.87 -14.29
N HIS A 78 -14.85 2.29 -15.35
CA HIS A 78 -16.29 2.18 -15.52
C HIS A 78 -16.85 1.17 -14.50
N ALA A 79 -17.85 1.57 -13.72
CA ALA A 79 -18.42 0.74 -12.64
C ALA A 79 -19.05 -0.56 -13.18
N ALA A 80 -19.62 -0.53 -14.39
CA ALA A 80 -20.29 -1.67 -15.00
C ALA A 80 -19.31 -2.70 -15.60
N THR A 81 -18.27 -2.23 -16.29
CA THR A 81 -17.35 -3.09 -17.06
C THR A 81 -16.02 -3.33 -16.34
N GLY A 82 -15.67 -2.50 -15.36
CA GLY A 82 -14.37 -2.51 -14.69
C GLY A 82 -13.20 -2.03 -15.56
N SER A 83 -13.45 -1.59 -16.80
CA SER A 83 -12.43 -1.09 -17.72
C SER A 83 -11.92 0.29 -17.32
N VAL A 84 -10.69 0.64 -17.71
CA VAL A 84 -10.10 1.95 -17.41
C VAL A 84 -10.84 3.05 -18.16
N VAL A 85 -11.09 4.16 -17.49
CA VAL A 85 -11.66 5.36 -18.10
C VAL A 85 -10.54 6.11 -18.81
N ALA A 86 -10.60 6.17 -20.14
CA ALA A 86 -9.58 6.81 -20.97
C ALA A 86 -9.51 8.35 -20.83
N CYS A 87 -10.50 8.98 -20.20
CA CYS A 87 -10.56 10.44 -20.05
C CYS A 87 -9.44 10.96 -19.11
N PRO A 88 -8.47 11.76 -19.62
CA PRO A 88 -7.33 12.24 -18.82
C PRO A 88 -7.74 13.06 -17.59
N HIS A 89 -8.88 13.76 -17.68
CA HIS A 89 -9.40 14.60 -16.61
C HIS A 89 -10.25 13.84 -15.58
N ALA A 90 -10.57 12.56 -15.80
CA ALA A 90 -11.39 11.78 -14.87
C ALA A 90 -10.67 11.57 -13.53
N ALA A 91 -9.37 11.24 -13.56
CA ALA A 91 -8.58 11.01 -12.36
C ALA A 91 -8.46 12.28 -11.50
N ALA A 92 -8.16 13.42 -12.13
CA ALA A 92 -8.08 14.70 -11.44
C ALA A 92 -9.42 15.11 -10.82
N ARG A 93 -10.55 14.90 -11.53
CA ARG A 93 -11.89 15.18 -11.00
C ARG A 93 -12.26 14.26 -9.83
N ALA A 94 -11.92 12.98 -9.91
CA ALA A 94 -12.14 12.03 -8.83
C ALA A 94 -11.35 12.39 -7.57
N ALA A 95 -10.06 12.69 -7.72
CA ALA A 95 -9.23 13.14 -6.60
C ALA A 95 -9.76 14.42 -5.94
N HIS A 96 -10.23 15.38 -6.75
CA HIS A 96 -10.83 16.61 -6.25
C HIS A 96 -12.19 16.36 -5.56
N PHE A 97 -12.99 15.42 -6.07
CA PHE A 97 -14.23 14.97 -5.43
C PHE A 97 -13.95 14.36 -4.06
N ASP A 98 -13.03 13.39 -3.97
CA ASP A 98 -12.70 12.71 -2.71
C ASP A 98 -12.17 13.68 -1.66
N ALA A 99 -11.28 14.59 -2.06
CA ALA A 99 -10.75 15.62 -1.16
C ALA A 99 -11.87 16.52 -0.61
N LEU A 100 -12.73 17.04 -1.49
CA LEU A 100 -13.85 17.91 -1.10
C LEU A 100 -14.89 17.17 -0.25
N ALA A 101 -15.17 15.91 -0.55
CA ALA A 101 -16.11 15.09 0.21
C ALA A 101 -15.57 14.79 1.61
N GLY A 102 -14.26 14.52 1.73
CA GLY A 102 -13.56 14.38 3.00
C GLY A 102 -13.68 15.63 3.87
N GLU A 103 -13.43 16.80 3.29
CA GLU A 103 -13.59 18.09 3.99
C GLU A 103 -15.03 18.35 4.40
N PHE A 104 -15.99 18.06 3.50
CA PHE A 104 -17.41 18.25 3.76
C PHE A 104 -17.89 17.41 4.95
N VAL A 105 -17.58 16.11 4.94
CA VAL A 105 -17.98 15.18 6.03
C VAL A 105 -17.31 15.56 7.34
N ALA A 106 -16.02 15.91 7.33
CA ALA A 106 -15.33 16.36 8.53
C ALA A 106 -15.94 17.64 9.11
N ALA A 107 -16.27 18.62 8.26
CA ALA A 107 -16.90 19.87 8.68
C ALA A 107 -18.33 19.66 9.21
N ALA A 108 -19.12 18.82 8.54
CA ALA A 108 -20.49 18.48 8.97
C ALA A 108 -20.48 17.80 10.34
N ALA A 109 -19.55 16.86 10.54
CA ALA A 109 -19.45 16.17 11.80
C ALA A 109 -19.01 17.09 12.95
N ALA A 110 -18.05 17.99 12.71
CA ALA A 110 -17.66 19.02 13.68
C ALA A 110 -18.83 19.96 14.07
N ALA A 111 -19.75 20.24 13.14
CA ALA A 111 -20.93 21.06 13.43
C ALA A 111 -21.99 20.32 14.27
N SER A 112 -22.08 18.99 14.16
CA SER A 112 -23.13 18.17 14.77
C SER A 112 -22.96 17.86 16.28
N ARG A 113 -21.88 18.31 16.94
CA ARG A 113 -21.56 18.09 18.38
C ARG A 113 -21.56 16.61 18.86
N GLY A 114 -21.73 15.63 17.97
CA GLY A 114 -21.50 14.22 18.26
C GLY A 114 -20.00 13.89 18.33
N HIS A 115 -19.65 12.67 18.77
CA HIS A 115 -18.25 12.19 18.73
C HIS A 115 -17.68 12.45 17.32
N PRO A 116 -16.64 13.29 17.19
CA PRO A 116 -16.12 13.64 15.88
C PRO A 116 -15.62 12.35 15.22
N PRO A 117 -15.99 12.03 13.96
CA PRO A 117 -15.26 11.05 13.21
C PRO A 117 -13.81 11.55 13.17
N PRO A 118 -12.83 10.68 13.49
CA PRO A 118 -11.43 11.07 13.45
C PRO A 118 -11.11 11.71 12.10
N LYS A 119 -10.30 12.79 12.12
CA LYS A 119 -9.89 13.51 10.92
C LYS A 119 -9.43 12.51 9.87
N MET A 120 -10.21 12.39 8.79
CA MET A 120 -9.97 11.38 7.78
C MET A 120 -8.93 11.89 6.79
N LYS A 121 -7.87 11.10 6.59
CA LYS A 121 -6.81 11.42 5.64
C LYS A 121 -6.87 10.44 4.48
N GLY A 122 -6.89 10.97 3.25
CA GLY A 122 -6.69 10.19 2.05
C GLY A 122 -5.38 9.42 2.11
N THR A 123 -5.48 8.09 2.15
CA THR A 123 -4.35 7.20 2.39
C THR A 123 -4.31 6.12 1.33
N SER A 124 -3.27 6.17 0.49
CA SER A 124 -2.91 5.05 -0.38
C SER A 124 -2.09 4.04 0.43
N LEU A 125 -2.63 2.84 0.63
CA LEU A 125 -1.93 1.75 1.28
C LEU A 125 -1.00 1.12 0.24
N SER A 126 0.28 1.48 0.28
CA SER A 126 1.29 1.05 -0.72
C SER A 126 2.51 0.35 -0.13
N SER A 127 2.61 0.29 1.20
CA SER A 127 3.69 -0.37 1.93
C SER A 127 3.24 -0.81 3.32
N LEU A 128 3.93 -1.79 3.91
CA LEU A 128 3.69 -2.17 5.31
C LEU A 128 3.98 -1.02 6.27
N THR A 129 4.94 -0.13 5.93
CA THR A 129 5.19 1.10 6.70
C THR A 129 3.91 1.91 6.85
N ARG A 130 3.21 2.23 5.74
CA ARG A 130 1.97 3.03 5.79
C ARG A 130 0.87 2.36 6.60
N VAL A 131 0.71 1.04 6.45
CA VAL A 131 -0.27 0.26 7.22
C VAL A 131 0.07 0.29 8.71
N CYS A 132 1.35 0.11 9.07
CA CYS A 132 1.82 0.17 10.45
C CYS A 132 1.67 1.57 11.06
N ASP A 133 1.90 2.64 10.27
CA ASP A 133 1.72 4.03 10.71
C ASP A 133 0.24 4.29 11.04
N VAL A 134 -0.68 3.86 10.16
CA VAL A 134 -2.12 3.91 10.40
C VAL A 134 -2.51 3.14 11.66
N LEU A 135 -1.95 1.96 11.89
CA LEU A 135 -2.26 1.16 13.08
C LEU A 135 -1.55 1.65 14.36
N GLY A 136 -0.65 2.63 14.26
CA GLY A 136 0.19 3.03 15.40
C GLY A 136 1.13 1.93 15.89
N VAL A 137 1.56 1.02 15.01
CA VAL A 137 2.48 -0.06 15.36
C VAL A 137 3.87 0.52 15.61
N SER A 138 4.36 0.34 16.85
CA SER A 138 5.68 0.81 17.28
C SER A 138 6.82 0.17 16.47
N ALA A 139 7.96 0.85 16.40
CA ALA A 139 9.13 0.35 15.68
C ALA A 139 9.55 -1.07 16.12
N GLN A 140 9.45 -1.37 17.41
CA GLN A 140 9.76 -2.70 17.96
C GLN A 140 8.79 -3.78 17.43
N ARG A 141 7.49 -3.48 17.36
CA ARG A 141 6.47 -4.42 16.87
C ARG A 141 6.51 -4.63 15.36
N ARG A 142 7.01 -3.65 14.58
CA ARG A 142 7.26 -3.82 13.14
C ARG A 142 8.23 -4.98 12.85
N LYS A 143 9.19 -5.27 13.73
CA LYS A 143 10.05 -6.45 13.58
C LYS A 143 9.22 -7.75 13.61
N SER A 144 8.27 -7.86 14.54
CA SER A 144 7.35 -9.01 14.64
C SER A 144 6.51 -9.15 13.36
N VAL A 145 5.91 -8.05 12.90
CA VAL A 145 5.16 -8.01 11.62
C VAL A 145 6.00 -8.58 10.49
N ARG A 146 7.24 -8.12 10.35
CA ARG A 146 8.12 -8.60 9.26
C ARG A 146 8.39 -10.10 9.37
N LEU A 147 8.74 -10.58 10.56
CA LEU A 147 9.07 -11.99 10.80
C LEU A 147 7.86 -12.91 10.56
N THR A 148 6.64 -12.45 10.84
CA THR A 148 5.41 -13.20 10.56
C THR A 148 5.00 -13.12 9.08
N VAL A 149 5.00 -11.92 8.50
CA VAL A 149 4.42 -11.65 7.17
C VAL A 149 5.35 -12.08 6.04
N CYS A 150 6.63 -11.71 6.08
CA CYS A 150 7.55 -11.92 4.96
C CYS A 150 7.64 -13.39 4.51
N PRO A 151 7.80 -14.39 5.39
CA PRO A 151 7.88 -15.79 4.97
C PRO A 151 6.60 -16.28 4.29
N GLN A 152 5.43 -15.79 4.70
CA GLN A 152 4.15 -16.18 4.10
C GLN A 152 3.99 -15.61 2.69
N VAL A 153 4.27 -14.31 2.52
CA VAL A 153 3.99 -13.62 1.24
C VAL A 153 5.11 -13.78 0.20
N THR A 154 6.29 -14.26 0.59
CA THR A 154 7.42 -14.46 -0.34
C THR A 154 7.57 -15.91 -0.83
N GLN A 155 6.60 -16.77 -0.55
CA GLN A 155 6.59 -18.13 -1.11
C GLN A 155 6.59 -18.09 -2.65
N HIS A 156 7.26 -19.05 -3.28
CA HIS A 156 7.44 -19.07 -4.74
C HIS A 156 6.11 -18.92 -5.51
N HIS A 157 5.06 -19.63 -5.09
CA HIS A 157 3.75 -19.54 -5.76
C HIS A 157 3.08 -18.17 -5.60
N VAL A 158 3.26 -17.50 -4.46
CA VAL A 158 2.76 -16.14 -4.22
C VAL A 158 3.54 -15.14 -5.08
N TRP A 159 4.87 -15.25 -5.09
CA TRP A 159 5.75 -14.46 -5.93
C TRP A 159 5.36 -14.54 -7.41
N ARG A 160 5.27 -15.77 -7.91
CA ARG A 160 4.94 -16.04 -9.31
C ARG A 160 3.52 -15.59 -9.65
N GLY A 161 2.54 -15.94 -8.83
CA GLY A 161 1.15 -15.55 -9.08
C GLY A 161 0.97 -14.03 -9.03
N ALA A 162 1.70 -13.31 -8.18
CA ALA A 162 1.68 -11.85 -8.16
C ALA A 162 2.26 -11.24 -9.45
N LEU A 163 3.35 -11.78 -10.00
CA LEU A 163 3.88 -11.35 -11.30
C LEU A 163 2.86 -11.57 -12.43
N GLU A 164 2.26 -12.77 -12.48
CA GLU A 164 1.24 -13.12 -13.45
C GLU A 164 0.01 -12.21 -13.32
N ALA A 165 -0.41 -11.88 -12.09
CA ALA A 165 -1.51 -10.95 -11.83
C ALA A 165 -1.19 -9.51 -12.27
N VAL A 166 0.04 -9.01 -12.05
CA VAL A 166 0.46 -7.68 -12.53
C VAL A 166 0.41 -7.62 -14.06
N LEU A 167 0.94 -8.64 -14.74
CA LEU A 167 0.93 -8.71 -16.20
C LEU A 167 -0.50 -8.82 -16.74
N GLY A 168 -1.34 -9.65 -16.11
CA GLY A 168 -2.74 -9.84 -16.51
C GLY A 168 -3.59 -8.58 -16.34
N ASP A 169 -3.47 -7.88 -15.20
CA ASP A 169 -4.15 -6.60 -14.96
C ASP A 169 -3.70 -5.55 -15.99
N LEU A 170 -2.40 -5.48 -16.31
CA LEU A 170 -1.86 -4.57 -17.32
C LEU A 170 -2.40 -4.87 -18.72
N GLN A 171 -2.38 -6.14 -19.14
CA GLN A 171 -2.87 -6.54 -20.46
C GLN A 171 -4.37 -6.26 -20.63
N ALA A 172 -5.18 -6.55 -19.60
CA ALA A 172 -6.61 -6.27 -19.62
C ALA A 172 -6.89 -4.77 -19.81
N ASP A 173 -6.09 -3.91 -19.16
CA ASP A 173 -6.25 -2.47 -19.28
C ASP A 173 -5.73 -1.94 -20.62
N LEU A 174 -4.58 -2.44 -21.12
CA LEU A 174 -4.07 -2.10 -22.46
C LEU A 174 -5.10 -2.43 -23.56
N ALA A 175 -5.75 -3.59 -23.47
CA ALA A 175 -6.79 -4.00 -24.41
C ALA A 175 -8.05 -3.11 -24.37
N SER A 176 -8.23 -2.34 -23.28
CA SER A 176 -9.36 -1.42 -23.10
C SER A 176 -9.07 0.01 -23.55
N LEU A 177 -7.83 0.33 -23.93
CA LEU A 177 -7.45 1.68 -24.36
C LEU A 177 -7.80 1.91 -25.84
N ASP A 178 -8.48 3.02 -26.12
CA ASP A 178 -8.67 3.50 -27.47
C ASP A 178 -7.38 4.16 -28.00
N GLY A 179 -6.99 3.82 -29.23
CA GLY A 179 -5.87 4.45 -29.95
C GLY A 179 -4.49 4.05 -29.39
N PRO A 180 -3.98 2.84 -29.68
CA PRO A 180 -2.72 2.37 -29.12
C PRO A 180 -1.55 3.19 -29.68
N SER A 181 -0.80 3.81 -28.78
CA SER A 181 0.48 4.44 -29.11
C SER A 181 1.55 3.35 -29.38
N PRO A 182 2.63 3.66 -30.13
CA PRO A 182 3.74 2.74 -30.31
C PRO A 182 4.30 2.20 -28.98
N ALA A 183 4.31 3.03 -27.93
CA ALA A 183 4.74 2.63 -26.60
C ALA A 183 3.79 1.61 -25.95
N THR A 184 2.48 1.81 -26.07
CA THR A 184 1.50 0.85 -25.54
C THR A 184 1.52 -0.49 -26.28
N GLN A 185 1.75 -0.48 -27.60
CA GLN A 185 1.91 -1.72 -28.39
C GLN A 185 3.16 -2.48 -27.97
N MET A 186 4.27 -1.76 -27.74
CA MET A 186 5.50 -2.34 -27.23
C MET A 186 5.29 -2.96 -25.84
N ALA A 187 4.61 -2.24 -24.93
CA ALA A 187 4.28 -2.74 -23.60
C ALA A 187 3.43 -4.03 -23.67
N GLU A 188 2.44 -4.09 -24.55
CA GLU A 188 1.60 -5.28 -24.77
C GLU A 188 2.41 -6.47 -25.28
N GLN A 189 3.30 -6.26 -26.24
CA GLN A 189 4.17 -7.30 -26.78
C GLN A 189 5.11 -7.86 -25.71
N ILE A 190 5.74 -6.99 -24.91
CA ILE A 190 6.63 -7.37 -23.82
C ILE A 190 5.86 -8.13 -22.74
N ALA A 191 4.70 -7.63 -22.30
CA ALA A 191 3.87 -8.30 -21.31
C ALA A 191 3.41 -9.69 -21.78
N SER A 192 3.06 -9.82 -23.06
CA SER A 192 2.67 -11.08 -23.69
C SER A 192 3.84 -12.06 -23.82
N ALA A 193 5.03 -11.56 -24.14
CA ALA A 193 6.25 -12.37 -24.17
C ALA A 193 6.61 -12.89 -22.77
N CYS A 194 6.54 -12.02 -21.75
CA CYS A 194 6.81 -12.39 -20.37
C CYS A 194 5.80 -13.41 -19.85
N THR A 195 4.50 -13.24 -20.13
CA THR A 195 3.46 -14.20 -19.74
C THR A 195 3.72 -15.56 -20.39
N ARG A 196 4.01 -15.61 -21.69
CA ARG A 196 4.36 -16.86 -22.40
C ARG A 196 5.61 -17.51 -21.82
N PHE A 197 6.64 -16.72 -21.49
CA PHE A 197 7.86 -17.21 -20.86
C PHE A 197 7.57 -17.86 -19.51
N LEU A 198 6.80 -17.18 -18.66
CA LEU A 198 6.36 -17.72 -17.38
C LEU A 198 5.55 -19.00 -17.63
N SER A 199 4.48 -18.99 -18.43
CA SER A 199 3.70 -20.20 -18.72
C SER A 199 4.55 -21.37 -19.21
N GLY A 200 5.55 -21.13 -20.06
CA GLY A 200 6.50 -22.16 -20.53
C GLY A 200 7.43 -22.73 -19.45
N THR A 201 7.44 -22.16 -18.24
CA THR A 201 8.13 -22.67 -17.04
C THR A 201 7.16 -23.22 -15.98
N ALA A 202 5.85 -22.99 -16.11
CA ALA A 202 4.85 -23.62 -15.25
C ALA A 202 4.69 -25.08 -15.65
N ASP A 203 5.26 -25.96 -14.85
CA ASP A 203 5.06 -27.41 -14.83
C ASP A 203 4.78 -28.13 -16.16
N ALA A 204 5.78 -28.92 -16.55
CA ALA A 204 5.64 -30.16 -17.29
C ALA A 204 4.84 -31.26 -16.54
N ALA A 205 3.92 -30.90 -15.64
CA ALA A 205 3.01 -31.84 -14.96
C ALA A 205 1.95 -32.41 -15.92
N THR A 206 1.77 -31.80 -17.09
CA THR A 206 0.95 -32.32 -18.20
C THR A 206 1.76 -33.08 -19.25
N SER A 207 3.10 -33.12 -19.14
CA SER A 207 3.89 -34.04 -19.94
C SER A 207 3.98 -35.37 -19.19
N SER A 208 3.64 -36.47 -19.84
CA SER A 208 3.52 -37.82 -19.24
C SER A 208 4.80 -38.36 -18.60
N THR A 209 5.91 -37.60 -18.61
CA THR A 209 7.20 -38.03 -18.07
C THR A 209 8.08 -36.80 -17.77
N PRO A 210 8.46 -36.56 -16.51
CA PRO A 210 9.46 -35.55 -16.14
C PRO A 210 10.73 -35.71 -16.99
N SER A 211 11.39 -34.61 -17.36
CA SER A 211 12.60 -34.62 -18.20
C SER A 211 13.69 -35.58 -17.67
N TRP A 212 13.88 -35.65 -16.35
CA TRP A 212 14.82 -36.56 -15.68
C TRP A 212 14.46 -38.05 -15.78
N MET A 213 13.23 -38.38 -16.20
CA MET A 213 12.78 -39.75 -16.50
C MET A 213 12.84 -40.09 -18.00
N ARG A 214 13.23 -39.15 -18.87
CA ARG A 214 13.38 -39.44 -20.30
C ARG A 214 14.73 -40.14 -20.54
N PRO A 215 14.74 -41.34 -21.15
CA PRO A 215 15.98 -41.97 -21.60
C PRO A 215 16.72 -41.03 -22.57
N THR A 216 18.03 -40.92 -22.41
CA THR A 216 18.88 -40.16 -23.33
C THR A 216 18.74 -40.75 -24.75
N PRO A 217 18.45 -39.94 -25.79
CA PRO A 217 18.28 -40.45 -27.14
C PRO A 217 19.56 -41.14 -27.63
N PHE A 218 19.45 -42.41 -28.00
CA PHE A 218 20.61 -43.28 -28.19
C PHE A 218 21.53 -42.96 -29.40
N LYS A 219 21.23 -41.95 -30.23
CA LYS A 219 21.97 -41.70 -31.50
C LYS A 219 22.05 -40.24 -32.00
N LYS A 220 21.98 -39.23 -31.14
CA LYS A 220 22.31 -37.84 -31.54
C LYS A 220 23.42 -37.29 -30.64
N PRO A 221 24.42 -36.57 -31.17
CA PRO A 221 25.29 -35.76 -30.32
C PRO A 221 24.38 -34.87 -29.48
N ALA A 222 24.56 -34.91 -28.17
CA ALA A 222 23.77 -34.09 -27.27
C ALA A 222 23.98 -32.63 -27.69
N GLU A 223 22.94 -32.02 -28.26
CA GLU A 223 22.90 -30.56 -28.33
C GLU A 223 23.17 -30.06 -26.90
N PRO A 224 24.05 -29.05 -26.73
CA PRO A 224 24.33 -28.51 -25.42
C PRO A 224 22.98 -28.16 -24.78
N PRO A 225 22.72 -28.59 -23.53
CA PRO A 225 21.45 -28.33 -22.89
C PRO A 225 21.17 -26.82 -22.97
N PRO A 226 19.94 -26.43 -23.33
CA PRO A 226 19.58 -25.02 -23.41
C PRO A 226 19.98 -24.34 -22.09
N SER A 227 20.45 -23.10 -22.19
CA SER A 227 20.88 -22.35 -21.00
C SER A 227 19.74 -22.28 -19.99
N ALA A 228 20.03 -22.61 -18.73
CA ALA A 228 19.02 -22.63 -17.69
C ALA A 228 18.28 -21.29 -17.58
N LYS A 229 16.96 -21.32 -17.71
CA LYS A 229 16.11 -20.13 -17.60
C LYS A 229 16.16 -19.53 -16.20
N LYS A 230 16.44 -18.23 -16.12
CA LYS A 230 16.62 -17.51 -14.85
C LYS A 230 15.65 -16.36 -14.69
N TRP A 231 15.45 -15.93 -13.43
CA TRP A 231 14.69 -14.72 -13.12
C TRP A 231 15.28 -13.45 -13.72
N LYS A 232 16.56 -13.47 -14.12
CA LYS A 232 17.18 -12.40 -14.89
C LYS A 232 16.43 -12.10 -16.20
N GLU A 233 15.96 -13.11 -16.94
CA GLU A 233 15.24 -12.89 -18.20
C GLU A 233 13.91 -12.16 -17.96
N VAL A 234 13.21 -12.49 -16.88
CA VAL A 234 12.00 -11.80 -16.44
C VAL A 234 12.31 -10.37 -16.01
N LEU A 235 13.41 -10.14 -15.31
CA LEU A 235 13.87 -8.81 -14.91
C LEU A 235 14.17 -7.91 -16.13
N ASP A 236 14.83 -8.45 -17.14
CA ASP A 236 15.15 -7.72 -18.36
C ASP A 236 13.85 -7.30 -19.08
N MET A 237 12.89 -8.22 -19.24
CA MET A 237 11.56 -7.90 -19.78
C MET A 237 10.80 -6.87 -18.94
N PHE A 238 10.82 -6.96 -17.60
CA PHE A 238 10.19 -5.96 -16.72
C PHE A 238 10.86 -4.59 -16.81
N THR A 239 12.16 -4.55 -17.08
CA THR A 239 12.90 -3.29 -17.26
C THR A 239 12.49 -2.59 -18.54
N ASP A 240 12.34 -3.34 -19.64
CA ASP A 240 11.87 -2.79 -20.91
C ASP A 240 10.38 -2.43 -20.85
N LEU A 241 9.58 -3.23 -20.12
CA LEU A 241 8.18 -2.94 -19.86
C LEU A 241 8.01 -1.61 -19.12
N ALA A 242 8.76 -1.39 -18.04
CA ALA A 242 8.69 -0.15 -17.28
C ALA A 242 8.97 1.07 -18.17
N ARG A 243 10.05 1.01 -18.97
CA ARG A 243 10.41 2.07 -19.91
C ARG A 243 9.31 2.36 -20.93
N SER A 244 8.62 1.32 -21.40
CA SER A 244 7.51 1.46 -22.34
C SER A 244 6.29 2.16 -21.71
N LEU A 245 6.06 1.95 -20.41
CA LEU A 245 4.95 2.53 -19.66
C LEU A 245 5.19 3.97 -19.18
N GLU A 246 6.44 4.43 -19.10
CA GLU A 246 6.81 5.78 -18.62
C GLU A 246 6.18 6.92 -19.41
N THR A 247 5.79 6.67 -20.66
CA THR A 247 5.30 7.71 -21.58
C THR A 247 3.80 7.96 -21.51
N ASP A 248 3.03 7.09 -20.83
CA ASP A 248 1.57 7.17 -20.77
C ASP A 248 1.07 7.30 -19.34
N ASP A 249 0.66 8.51 -18.96
CA ASP A 249 0.12 8.82 -17.64
C ASP A 249 -1.10 7.96 -17.26
N ARG A 250 -1.85 7.46 -18.26
CA ARG A 250 -3.01 6.57 -18.03
C ARG A 250 -2.58 5.21 -17.48
N LEU A 251 -1.32 4.83 -17.63
CA LEU A 251 -0.75 3.57 -17.17
C LEU A 251 0.21 3.76 -15.98
N ALA A 252 0.28 4.95 -15.40
CA ALA A 252 1.19 5.26 -14.28
C ALA A 252 1.03 4.29 -13.09
N GLY A 253 -0.19 3.82 -12.80
CA GLY A 253 -0.44 2.81 -11.77
C GLY A 253 0.26 1.47 -12.08
N HIS A 254 0.19 1.02 -13.33
CA HIS A 254 0.90 -0.17 -13.79
C HIS A 254 2.41 0.02 -13.79
N ALA A 255 2.89 1.18 -14.24
CA ALA A 255 4.31 1.50 -14.18
C ALA A 255 4.85 1.39 -12.74
N GLN A 256 4.11 1.91 -11.76
CA GLN A 256 4.48 1.78 -10.34
C GLN A 256 4.50 0.32 -9.86
N LYS A 257 3.60 -0.54 -10.34
CA LYS A 257 3.57 -1.97 -10.00
C LYS A 257 4.72 -2.72 -10.65
N VAL A 258 5.00 -2.46 -11.92
CA VAL A 258 6.15 -3.04 -12.64
C VAL A 258 7.45 -2.66 -11.94
N GLU A 259 7.62 -1.38 -11.56
CA GLU A 259 8.76 -0.91 -10.76
C GLU A 259 8.85 -1.58 -9.39
N ALA A 260 7.72 -1.74 -8.70
CA ALA A 260 7.70 -2.48 -7.44
C ALA A 260 8.16 -3.93 -7.63
N MET A 261 7.71 -4.64 -8.67
CA MET A 261 8.11 -6.03 -8.90
C MET A 261 9.57 -6.16 -9.34
N LYS A 262 10.13 -5.16 -10.05
CA LYS A 262 11.57 -5.11 -10.39
C LYS A 262 12.44 -5.19 -9.13
N GLU A 263 12.06 -4.52 -8.05
CA GLU A 263 12.76 -4.57 -6.75
C GLU A 263 13.00 -6.02 -6.30
N GLY A 264 11.98 -6.88 -6.37
CA GLY A 264 12.10 -8.29 -6.01
C GLY A 264 12.89 -9.11 -7.03
N LEU A 265 12.64 -8.88 -8.32
CA LEU A 265 13.33 -9.56 -9.42
C LEU A 265 14.86 -9.36 -9.36
N TYR A 266 15.33 -8.15 -9.02
CA TYR A 266 16.76 -7.88 -8.82
C TYR A 266 17.39 -8.78 -7.76
N GLN A 267 16.67 -9.09 -6.68
CA GLN A 267 17.19 -9.90 -5.57
C GLN A 267 17.35 -11.37 -5.96
N ILE A 268 16.50 -11.86 -6.86
CA ILE A 268 16.45 -13.26 -7.27
C ILE A 268 16.98 -13.51 -8.69
N ARG A 269 17.55 -12.51 -9.37
CA ARG A 269 17.98 -12.58 -10.78
C ARG A 269 18.81 -13.83 -11.14
N ASP A 270 19.65 -14.29 -10.21
CA ASP A 270 20.57 -15.42 -10.43
C ASP A 270 19.94 -16.79 -10.08
N VAL A 271 18.69 -16.82 -9.63
CA VAL A 271 17.93 -18.03 -9.29
C VAL A 271 17.28 -18.61 -10.54
N VAL A 272 17.28 -19.94 -10.65
CA VAL A 272 16.74 -20.68 -11.80
C VAL A 272 15.21 -20.79 -11.66
N ILE A 273 14.49 -20.59 -12.76
CA ILE A 273 13.00 -20.72 -12.84
C ILE A 273 12.59 -22.13 -13.26
N GLU A 274 13.46 -22.82 -14.00
CA GLU A 274 13.19 -24.11 -14.62
C GLU A 274 12.60 -25.15 -13.69
N ARG A 275 11.68 -25.95 -14.25
CA ARG A 275 10.97 -27.02 -13.55
C ARG A 275 11.22 -28.39 -14.16
N ASP A 276 11.98 -28.48 -15.23
CA ASP A 276 12.50 -29.70 -15.82
C ASP A 276 13.77 -30.23 -15.12
N ILE A 277 14.16 -29.58 -14.03
CA ILE A 277 15.17 -30.04 -13.08
C ILE A 277 14.60 -31.07 -12.09
N ALA A 278 15.48 -31.79 -11.37
CA ALA A 278 15.05 -32.76 -10.36
C ALA A 278 14.18 -32.09 -9.28
N PHE A 279 13.14 -32.78 -8.79
CA PHE A 279 12.19 -32.24 -7.80
C PHE A 279 12.87 -31.60 -6.57
N LYS A 280 13.93 -32.23 -6.05
CA LYS A 280 14.71 -31.69 -4.93
C LYS A 280 15.38 -30.36 -5.27
N GLU A 281 15.87 -30.22 -6.50
CA GLU A 281 16.49 -28.98 -6.96
C GLU A 281 15.44 -27.90 -7.23
N ALA A 282 14.30 -28.23 -7.84
CA ALA A 282 13.17 -27.30 -7.98
C ALA A 282 12.72 -26.75 -6.63
N ARG A 283 12.58 -27.63 -5.62
CA ARG A 283 12.22 -27.20 -4.26
C ARG A 283 13.32 -26.35 -3.62
N ARG A 284 14.58 -26.63 -3.90
CA ARG A 284 15.71 -25.81 -3.45
C ARG A 284 15.65 -24.42 -4.07
N GLN A 285 15.36 -24.29 -5.36
CA GLN A 285 15.19 -22.99 -6.02
C GLN A 285 14.01 -22.20 -5.45
N ASP A 286 12.86 -22.85 -5.18
CA ASP A 286 11.72 -22.22 -4.51
C ASP A 286 12.11 -21.65 -3.13
N CYS A 287 12.82 -22.44 -2.33
CA CYS A 287 13.33 -22.01 -1.02
C CYS A 287 14.34 -20.85 -1.15
N LEU A 288 15.16 -20.83 -2.20
CA LEU A 288 16.09 -19.74 -2.47
C LEU A 288 15.36 -18.43 -2.81
N VAL A 289 14.30 -18.49 -3.64
CA VAL A 289 13.44 -17.33 -3.92
C VAL A 289 12.88 -16.77 -2.60
N GLN A 290 12.21 -17.61 -1.81
CA GLN A 290 11.60 -17.20 -0.55
C GLN A 290 12.63 -16.60 0.42
N ARG A 291 13.78 -17.27 0.61
CA ARG A 291 14.83 -16.83 1.52
C ARG A 291 15.43 -15.48 1.09
N LYS A 292 15.72 -15.30 -0.20
CA LYS A 292 16.29 -14.05 -0.73
C LYS A 292 15.30 -12.90 -0.61
N LEU A 293 14.04 -13.10 -1.00
CA LEU A 293 13.00 -12.07 -0.91
C LEU A 293 12.67 -11.72 0.56
N SER A 294 12.49 -12.69 1.44
CA SER A 294 12.26 -12.45 2.88
C SER A 294 13.37 -11.63 3.55
N LYS A 295 14.62 -11.86 3.12
CA LYS A 295 15.79 -11.15 3.67
C LYS A 295 15.90 -9.71 3.16
N SER A 296 15.59 -9.49 1.88
CA SER A 296 15.83 -8.23 1.17
C SER A 296 14.65 -7.26 1.23
N LEU A 297 13.41 -7.75 1.11
CA LEU A 297 12.23 -6.90 1.09
C LEU A 297 11.90 -6.38 2.49
N GLY A 298 11.95 -5.06 2.65
CA GLY A 298 11.69 -4.35 3.91
C GLY A 298 10.25 -3.84 4.05
N HIS A 299 9.95 -3.16 5.16
CA HIS A 299 8.62 -2.59 5.42
C HIS A 299 8.18 -1.52 4.41
N SER A 300 9.13 -0.73 3.92
CA SER A 300 8.91 0.30 2.91
C SER A 300 8.77 -0.26 1.49
N SER A 301 9.07 -1.55 1.29
CA SER A 301 9.03 -2.21 -0.01
C SER A 301 7.61 -2.24 -0.56
N ARG A 302 7.42 -1.64 -1.75
CA ARG A 302 6.17 -1.75 -2.50
C ARG A 302 6.01 -3.14 -3.10
N CYS A 303 7.12 -3.81 -3.40
CA CYS A 303 7.14 -5.21 -3.82
C CYS A 303 6.49 -6.10 -2.77
N LEU A 304 6.96 -6.01 -1.53
CA LEU A 304 6.43 -6.80 -0.41
C LEU A 304 4.93 -6.59 -0.21
N TYR A 305 4.49 -5.34 -0.31
CA TYR A 305 3.08 -5.01 -0.17
C TYR A 305 2.23 -5.54 -1.34
N THR A 306 2.75 -5.51 -2.56
CA THR A 306 2.10 -6.11 -3.73
C THR A 306 1.94 -7.63 -3.56
N LEU A 307 2.97 -8.30 -3.02
CA LEU A 307 2.89 -9.73 -2.66
C LEU A 307 1.85 -9.99 -1.57
N LEU A 308 1.75 -9.11 -0.57
CA LEU A 308 0.73 -9.22 0.48
C LEU A 308 -0.69 -9.13 -0.09
N LEU A 309 -0.95 -8.19 -1.00
CA LEU A 309 -2.26 -8.06 -1.65
C LEU A 309 -2.62 -9.33 -2.42
N PHE A 310 -1.66 -9.88 -3.18
CA PHE A 310 -1.87 -11.12 -3.91
C PHE A 310 -2.10 -12.30 -2.96
N TYR A 311 -1.32 -12.42 -1.88
CA TYR A 311 -1.49 -13.46 -0.87
C TYR A 311 -2.89 -13.45 -0.23
N LEU A 312 -3.38 -12.26 0.15
CA LEU A 312 -4.67 -12.14 0.86
C LEU A 312 -5.88 -12.23 -0.08
N TYR A 313 -5.76 -11.74 -1.32
CA TYR A 313 -6.92 -11.49 -2.18
C TYR A 313 -6.79 -12.01 -3.61
N GLY A 314 -5.64 -12.59 -3.99
CA GLY A 314 -5.37 -13.03 -5.37
C GLY A 314 -5.31 -11.89 -6.39
N THR A 315 -5.17 -10.65 -5.93
CA THR A 315 -5.12 -9.45 -6.78
C THR A 315 -4.04 -8.50 -6.28
N VAL A 316 -3.48 -7.72 -7.20
CA VAL A 316 -2.39 -6.77 -6.92
C VAL A 316 -2.85 -5.31 -6.98
N ARG A 317 -4.15 -5.08 -7.16
CA ARG A 317 -4.75 -3.75 -7.29
C ARG A 317 -4.57 -2.91 -6.04
N ASP A 318 -4.28 -1.63 -6.25
CA ASP A 318 -4.05 -0.70 -5.16
C ASP A 318 -5.29 -0.49 -4.29
N ILE A 319 -5.04 -0.21 -3.01
CA ILE A 319 -6.08 0.09 -2.03
C ILE A 319 -5.92 1.56 -1.63
N GLU A 320 -6.92 2.34 -1.99
CA GLU A 320 -7.03 3.75 -1.66
C GLU A 320 -8.30 3.97 -0.84
N VAL A 321 -8.09 4.45 0.38
CA VAL A 321 -9.15 4.65 1.37
C VAL A 321 -8.85 5.89 2.19
N HIS A 322 -9.91 6.54 2.66
CA HIS A 322 -9.77 7.59 3.65
C HIS A 322 -9.76 6.97 5.03
N VAL A 323 -8.73 7.24 5.83
CA VAL A 323 -8.58 6.57 7.13
C VAL A 323 -8.55 7.61 8.23
N GLY A 324 -9.34 7.36 9.27
CA GLY A 324 -9.26 8.01 10.56
C GLY A 324 -8.94 7.00 11.65
N LYS A 325 -8.19 7.41 12.67
CA LYS A 325 -7.79 6.56 13.79
C LYS A 325 -8.15 7.23 15.11
N CYS A 326 -8.69 6.45 16.03
CA CYS A 326 -8.83 6.81 17.43
C CYS A 326 -8.01 5.82 18.28
N VAL A 327 -7.31 6.34 19.28
CA VAL A 327 -6.58 5.53 20.25
C VAL A 327 -7.26 5.69 21.60
N SER A 328 -7.54 4.58 22.27
CA SER A 328 -8.18 4.55 23.57
C SER A 328 -7.55 3.51 24.51
N GLY A 329 -8.07 3.40 25.73
CA GLY A 329 -7.58 2.49 26.75
C GLY A 329 -6.31 2.95 27.47
N LYS A 330 -6.01 2.34 28.63
CA LYS A 330 -4.81 2.66 29.42
C LYS A 330 -3.54 2.35 28.62
N GLY A 331 -2.76 3.39 28.34
CA GLY A 331 -1.52 3.31 27.56
C GLY A 331 -1.72 3.34 26.03
N GLY A 332 -2.92 3.72 25.55
CA GLY A 332 -3.20 3.86 24.12
C GLY A 332 -3.08 2.56 23.34
N ARG A 333 -3.52 1.46 23.96
CA ARG A 333 -3.37 0.11 23.42
C ARG A 333 -4.53 -0.31 22.53
N ASP A 334 -5.70 0.28 22.74
CA ASP A 334 -6.89 -0.03 21.95
C ASP A 334 -6.96 0.94 20.78
N VAL A 335 -7.09 0.39 19.58
CA VAL A 335 -7.03 1.17 18.34
C VAL A 335 -8.34 0.95 17.60
N ALA A 336 -9.04 2.04 17.31
CA ALA A 336 -10.19 2.03 16.40
C ALA A 336 -9.78 2.69 15.08
N VAL A 337 -9.97 1.96 13.97
CA VAL A 337 -9.70 2.46 12.61
C VAL A 337 -11.01 2.56 11.85
N HIS A 338 -11.30 3.77 11.38
CA HIS A 338 -12.42 4.07 10.51
C HIS A 338 -11.91 4.22 9.08
N ALA A 339 -12.27 3.29 8.20
CA ALA A 339 -11.96 3.34 6.78
C ALA A 339 -13.19 3.82 6.02
N THR A 340 -12.99 4.81 5.15
CA THR A 340 -14.05 5.50 4.44
C THR A 340 -13.81 5.54 2.95
N LYS A 341 -14.90 5.44 2.19
CA LYS A 341 -14.92 5.64 0.75
C LYS A 341 -16.06 6.56 0.33
N PHE A 342 -15.77 7.46 -0.60
CA PHE A 342 -16.75 8.34 -1.22
C PHE A 342 -17.18 7.78 -2.57
N ILE A 343 -18.49 7.78 -2.82
CA ILE A 343 -19.07 7.30 -4.08
C ILE A 343 -19.87 8.41 -4.76
N THR A 344 -19.75 8.47 -6.08
CA THR A 344 -20.36 9.50 -6.93
C THR A 344 -21.80 9.16 -7.36
N GLY A 345 -22.20 7.88 -7.26
CA GLY A 345 -23.53 7.41 -7.61
C GLY A 345 -24.11 6.45 -6.56
N GLY A 346 -25.44 6.36 -6.53
CA GLY A 346 -26.20 5.56 -5.57
C GLY A 346 -26.60 4.15 -6.05
N ASP A 347 -26.05 3.67 -7.17
CA ASP A 347 -26.32 2.32 -7.66
C ASP A 347 -25.80 1.26 -6.68
N GLU A 348 -26.60 0.23 -6.42
CA GLU A 348 -26.27 -0.88 -5.52
C GLU A 348 -25.01 -1.63 -5.97
N LEU A 349 -24.72 -1.67 -7.29
CA LEU A 349 -23.46 -2.25 -7.78
C LEU A 349 -22.24 -1.43 -7.33
N ALA A 350 -22.32 -0.11 -7.37
CA ALA A 350 -21.26 0.79 -6.91
C ALA A 350 -21.06 0.70 -5.39
N VAL A 351 -22.17 0.62 -4.64
CA VAL A 351 -22.14 0.39 -3.18
C VAL A 351 -21.46 -0.95 -2.86
N ARG A 352 -21.87 -2.04 -3.51
CA ARG A 352 -21.30 -3.37 -3.29
C ARG A 352 -19.82 -3.44 -3.69
N GLY A 353 -19.43 -2.82 -4.81
CA GLY A 353 -18.04 -2.71 -5.24
C GLY A 353 -17.19 -2.00 -4.18
N SER A 354 -17.67 -0.86 -3.70
CA SER A 354 -17.03 -0.06 -2.65
C SER A 354 -16.89 -0.80 -1.32
N ILE A 355 -17.91 -1.55 -0.89
CA ILE A 355 -17.85 -2.42 0.30
C ILE A 355 -16.76 -3.48 0.14
N LYS A 356 -16.67 -4.14 -1.02
CA LYS A 356 -15.60 -5.13 -1.28
C LYS A 356 -14.21 -4.49 -1.15
N GLN A 357 -14.05 -3.26 -1.61
CA GLN A 357 -12.77 -2.56 -1.48
C GLN A 357 -12.43 -2.21 -0.03
N LEU A 358 -13.39 -1.66 0.72
CA LEU A 358 -13.19 -1.37 2.14
C LEU A 358 -12.90 -2.65 2.93
N SER A 359 -13.61 -3.75 2.66
CA SER A 359 -13.34 -5.05 3.26
C SER A 359 -11.89 -5.51 3.02
N ARG A 360 -11.32 -5.28 1.82
CA ARG A 360 -9.89 -5.55 1.57
C ARG A 360 -8.98 -4.67 2.42
N ALA A 361 -9.27 -3.38 2.55
CA ALA A 361 -8.49 -2.46 3.39
C ALA A 361 -8.52 -2.90 4.87
N LEU A 362 -9.72 -3.18 5.40
CA LEU A 362 -9.91 -3.68 6.76
C LEU A 362 -9.20 -5.01 7.00
N GLY A 363 -9.25 -5.93 6.04
CA GLY A 363 -8.53 -7.20 6.13
C GLY A 363 -7.01 -7.04 6.17
N VAL A 364 -6.44 -6.05 5.45
CA VAL A 364 -5.00 -5.72 5.55
C VAL A 364 -4.67 -5.18 6.94
N PHE A 365 -5.50 -4.28 7.49
CA PHE A 365 -5.32 -3.76 8.84
C PHE A 365 -5.36 -4.87 9.90
N ARG A 366 -6.37 -5.75 9.83
CA ARG A 366 -6.51 -6.91 10.72
C ARG A 366 -5.29 -7.81 10.63
N PHE A 367 -4.90 -8.21 9.43
CA PHE A 367 -3.77 -9.11 9.22
C PHE A 367 -2.44 -8.56 9.78
N VAL A 368 -2.16 -7.27 9.54
CA VAL A 368 -0.94 -6.63 10.06
C VAL A 368 -1.01 -6.43 11.57
N TRP A 369 -2.18 -6.10 12.12
CA TRP A 369 -2.37 -6.00 13.56
C TRP A 369 -2.14 -7.32 14.28
N ASP A 370 -2.68 -8.41 13.74
CA ASP A 370 -2.48 -9.75 14.28
C ASP A 370 -1.00 -10.13 14.25
N ALA A 371 -0.33 -9.91 13.11
CA ALA A 371 1.12 -10.12 12.98
C ALA A 371 1.96 -9.23 13.92
N ALA A 372 1.47 -8.04 14.28
CA ALA A 372 2.14 -7.17 15.23
C ALA A 372 1.94 -7.59 16.70
N ASN A 373 0.95 -8.45 16.97
CA ASN A 373 0.59 -8.95 18.31
C ASN A 373 0.79 -10.45 18.49
N THR A 374 1.32 -11.16 17.48
CA THR A 374 1.82 -12.52 17.65
C THR A 374 3.02 -12.49 18.60
N GLU A 375 2.91 -13.19 19.73
CA GLU A 375 4.04 -13.37 20.63
C GLU A 375 5.09 -14.23 19.93
N PHE A 376 6.20 -13.61 19.52
CA PHE A 376 7.43 -14.37 19.33
C PHE A 376 8.07 -14.49 20.70
N ASP A 377 7.93 -15.65 21.33
CA ASP A 377 8.94 -16.07 22.29
C ASP A 377 10.22 -16.21 21.47
N ALA A 378 11.07 -15.18 21.54
CA ALA A 378 12.45 -15.33 21.15
C ALA A 378 12.99 -16.41 22.07
N ALA A 379 13.09 -17.64 21.55
CA ALA A 379 13.82 -18.70 22.18
C ALA A 379 15.21 -18.14 22.49
N ASN A 380 15.44 -17.86 23.77
CA ASN A 380 16.78 -17.79 24.32
C ASN A 380 17.36 -19.19 24.11
N ASP A 381 18.08 -19.35 23.01
CA ASP A 381 18.89 -20.54 22.72
C ASP A 381 20.16 -20.53 23.58
N ASN A 382 19.99 -20.32 24.89
CA ASN A 382 21.01 -20.49 25.90
C ASN A 382 20.35 -21.31 27.00
N GLY A 383 20.50 -22.64 26.89
CA GLY A 383 20.09 -23.57 27.93
C GLY A 383 20.73 -23.18 29.26
N LYS A 384 19.94 -22.56 30.14
CA LYS A 384 20.13 -22.51 31.59
C LYS A 384 18.84 -22.00 32.24
N ASP A 385 18.20 -22.92 32.95
CA ASP A 385 17.20 -22.75 34.01
C ASP A 385 16.16 -21.63 33.85
N VAL A 386 15.01 -22.00 33.29
CA VAL A 386 13.78 -21.21 33.37
C VAL A 386 13.08 -21.55 34.68
N VAL A 387 13.40 -20.78 35.73
CA VAL A 387 12.43 -20.50 36.78
C VAL A 387 11.21 -19.88 36.11
N VAL A 388 10.05 -20.51 36.29
CA VAL A 388 8.74 -20.04 35.84
C VAL A 388 8.44 -18.70 36.52
N LYS A 389 8.96 -17.61 35.95
CA LYS A 389 8.40 -16.27 36.19
C LYS A 389 7.08 -16.23 35.45
N LYS A 390 6.00 -16.23 36.21
CA LYS A 390 4.62 -15.90 35.82
C LYS A 390 4.68 -14.62 34.96
N LYS A 391 4.74 -14.79 33.64
CA LYS A 391 4.79 -13.69 32.65
C LYS A 391 3.47 -12.97 32.80
N ASN A 392 3.52 -11.72 33.26
CA ASN A 392 2.37 -10.82 33.28
C ASN A 392 1.63 -10.97 31.95
N GLU A 393 0.34 -11.30 32.00
CA GLU A 393 -0.59 -11.08 30.90
C GLU A 393 -0.50 -9.61 30.51
N VAL A 394 0.37 -9.28 29.56
CA VAL A 394 0.30 -8.01 28.86
C VAL A 394 -0.90 -8.16 27.95
N SER A 395 -2.08 -7.79 28.45
CA SER A 395 -3.34 -7.83 27.72
C SER A 395 -3.13 -7.24 26.32
N LYS A 396 -3.32 -8.07 25.29
CA LYS A 396 -3.23 -7.65 23.89
C LYS A 396 -4.24 -6.52 23.67
N GLY A 397 -3.79 -5.41 23.08
CA GLY A 397 -4.70 -4.30 22.76
C GLY A 397 -5.79 -4.74 21.79
N VAL A 398 -6.98 -4.13 21.89
CA VAL A 398 -8.12 -4.44 21.03
C VAL A 398 -8.03 -3.62 19.74
N LEU A 399 -8.30 -4.25 18.59
CA LEU A 399 -8.49 -3.55 17.31
C LEU A 399 -9.97 -3.55 16.95
N GLU A 400 -10.53 -2.35 16.83
CA GLU A 400 -11.86 -2.14 16.26
C GLU A 400 -11.72 -1.59 14.83
N LEU A 401 -12.46 -2.18 13.89
CA LEU A 401 -12.44 -1.79 12.48
C LEU A 401 -13.86 -1.44 12.03
N GLN A 402 -14.04 -0.24 11.50
CA GLN A 402 -15.33 0.21 10.96
C GLN A 402 -15.17 0.71 9.53
N GLY A 403 -16.10 0.30 8.65
CA GLY A 403 -16.15 0.74 7.26
C GLY A 403 -17.31 1.71 7.03
N HIS A 404 -17.04 2.85 6.39
CA HIS A 404 -18.06 3.87 6.08
C HIS A 404 -18.07 4.18 4.58
N LEU A 405 -19.26 4.18 3.98
CA LEU A 405 -19.47 4.66 2.62
C LEU A 405 -20.29 5.93 2.68
N TRP A 406 -19.90 6.94 1.90
CA TRP A 406 -20.61 8.21 1.82
C TRP A 406 -20.93 8.52 0.36
N GLY A 407 -22.19 8.78 0.05
CA GLY A 407 -22.63 8.99 -1.33
C GLY A 407 -23.83 9.92 -1.48
N PHE A 408 -24.08 10.35 -2.71
CA PHE A 408 -25.30 11.06 -3.09
C PHE A 408 -26.40 10.08 -3.50
N GLY A 409 -27.63 10.33 -3.06
CA GLY A 409 -28.78 9.51 -3.43
C GLY A 409 -28.75 8.07 -2.90
N VAL A 410 -27.88 7.78 -1.92
CA VAL A 410 -27.88 6.50 -1.20
C VAL A 410 -28.78 6.57 0.02
N GLU A 411 -29.45 5.46 0.32
CA GLU A 411 -30.21 5.31 1.55
C GLU A 411 -29.26 4.96 2.71
N GLY A 412 -29.46 5.62 3.86
CA GLY A 412 -28.69 5.34 5.07
C GLY A 412 -29.00 3.93 5.58
N LYS A 413 -27.99 3.05 5.61
CA LYS A 413 -28.17 1.65 6.04
C LYS A 413 -26.90 1.05 6.61
N ALA A 414 -27.05 -0.01 7.40
CA ALA A 414 -25.95 -0.88 7.79
C ALA A 414 -25.97 -2.15 6.93
N VAL A 415 -24.81 -2.54 6.39
CA VAL A 415 -24.64 -3.72 5.53
C VAL A 415 -23.58 -4.61 6.13
N THR A 416 -23.89 -5.89 6.32
CA THR A 416 -22.90 -6.88 6.75
C THR A 416 -22.26 -7.56 5.55
N TYR A 417 -20.93 -7.62 5.51
CA TYR A 417 -20.19 -8.32 4.46
C TYR A 417 -18.99 -9.05 5.07
N ARG A 418 -18.91 -10.38 4.86
CA ARG A 418 -17.86 -11.26 5.42
C ARG A 418 -17.70 -11.15 6.95
N GLY A 419 -18.79 -10.89 7.66
CA GLY A 419 -18.81 -10.75 9.12
C GLY A 419 -18.50 -9.34 9.63
N ASP A 420 -18.05 -8.43 8.77
CA ASP A 420 -17.81 -7.03 9.13
C ASP A 420 -19.06 -6.17 8.82
N VAL A 421 -19.31 -5.15 9.64
CA VAL A 421 -20.42 -4.20 9.46
C VAL A 421 -19.92 -2.93 8.76
N PHE A 422 -20.62 -2.52 7.71
CA PHE A 422 -20.35 -1.31 6.94
C PHE A 422 -21.53 -0.36 7.05
N HIS A 423 -21.27 0.91 7.27
CA HIS A 423 -22.29 1.95 7.37
C HIS A 423 -22.32 2.78 6.08
N VAL A 424 -23.48 2.82 5.44
CA VAL A 424 -23.74 3.67 4.27
C VAL A 424 -24.43 4.94 4.75
N HIS A 425 -23.86 6.08 4.38
CA HIS A 425 -24.30 7.41 4.79
C HIS A 425 -24.64 8.24 3.55
N GLN A 426 -25.69 9.03 3.66
CA GLN A 426 -26.04 9.99 2.63
C GLN A 426 -25.31 11.31 2.86
N ILE A 427 -24.71 11.86 1.80
CA ILE A 427 -24.19 13.22 1.81
C ILE A 427 -25.39 14.17 1.62
N GLN A 428 -25.73 14.88 2.69
CA GLN A 428 -26.79 15.89 2.72
C GLN A 428 -26.27 17.22 3.25
N LEU A 429 -26.97 18.31 2.94
CA LEU A 429 -26.68 19.61 3.54
C LEU A 429 -27.04 19.56 5.04
N PRO A 430 -26.13 19.96 5.94
CA PRO A 430 -26.39 20.02 7.37
C PRO A 430 -27.33 21.18 7.76
#